data_AF-A0A6A8Q658-F1
#
_entry.id   AF-A0A6A8Q658-F1
#
_cell.length_a   1.000
_cell.length_b   1.000
_cell.length_c   1.000
_cell.angle_alpha   90.00
_cell.angle_beta   90.00
_cell.angle_gamma   90.00
#
_symmetry.space_group_name_H-M   'P 1'
#
loop_
_entity.id
_entity.type
_entity.pdbx_description
1 polymer ?
#
loop_
_entity_poly.entity_id
_entity_poly.type
_entity_poly.pdbx_seq_one_letter_code
_entity_poly.pdbx_strand_id
1 'polypeptide(L)'
;MKLKITIIFSLLLTASAFAQNENEEIIRLSEPVAATDTYEIFGANEGNWEQAETLNTIIQSSDDYSGKTIVLETEVGKVCQKKGCFFIAKDGEHTARVTFKDYSFFVPTDSEGKKVKLVGMFEVKELSEEQAKHFAEDAGQNPDTVEGPVKEYSIIATSVLVPKSK
;
A
#
# COMPACT_ATOMS: atom_id res chain seq x y z
N MET A 1 -49.35 5.91 -58.55
CA MET A 1 -47.97 5.60 -58.94
C MET A 1 -47.14 5.51 -57.67
N LYS A 2 -46.49 4.37 -57.44
CA LYS A 2 -45.74 4.03 -56.22
C LYS A 2 -44.37 4.73 -56.25
N LEU A 3 -43.93 5.32 -55.15
CA LEU A 3 -42.51 5.29 -54.81
C LEU A 3 -42.37 5.32 -53.28
N LYS A 4 -42.15 4.13 -52.71
CA LYS A 4 -41.72 3.93 -51.33
C LYS A 4 -40.21 4.18 -51.31
N ILE A 5 -39.76 5.16 -50.55
CA ILE A 5 -38.34 5.31 -50.21
C ILE A 5 -38.24 5.08 -48.71
N THR A 6 -37.93 3.84 -48.35
CA THR A 6 -37.52 3.44 -47.01
C THR A 6 -36.06 3.84 -46.85
N ILE A 7 -35.79 4.93 -46.12
CA ILE A 7 -34.42 5.25 -45.69
C ILE A 7 -34.21 4.58 -44.33
N ILE A 8 -33.48 3.47 -44.36
CA ILE A 8 -32.92 2.80 -43.19
C ILE A 8 -31.81 3.72 -42.67
N PHE A 9 -32.08 4.45 -41.60
CA PHE A 9 -31.04 5.21 -40.89
C PHE A 9 -30.35 4.24 -39.91
N SER A 10 -29.18 3.78 -40.32
CA SER A 10 -28.33 2.87 -39.55
C SER A 10 -27.91 3.52 -38.23
N LEU A 11 -28.36 2.93 -37.12
CA LEU A 11 -27.96 3.29 -35.76
C LEU A 11 -26.51 2.82 -35.53
N LEU A 12 -25.54 3.72 -35.70
CA LEU A 12 -24.15 3.52 -35.29
C LEU A 12 -24.06 3.64 -33.77
N LEU A 13 -24.13 2.48 -33.10
CA LEU A 13 -23.81 2.33 -31.69
C LEU A 13 -22.28 2.40 -31.54
N THR A 14 -21.71 3.59 -31.32
CA THR A 14 -20.32 3.69 -30.91
C THR A 14 -20.25 3.35 -29.42
N ALA A 15 -19.92 2.09 -29.12
CA ALA A 15 -19.45 1.68 -27.82
C ALA A 15 -18.12 2.39 -27.55
N SER A 16 -18.15 3.52 -26.85
CA SER A 16 -16.97 4.11 -26.25
C SER A 16 -16.50 3.18 -25.15
N ALA A 17 -15.55 2.31 -25.50
CA ALA A 17 -14.81 1.48 -24.58
C ALA A 17 -14.17 2.36 -23.50
N PHE A 18 -14.60 2.17 -22.25
CA PHE A 18 -13.81 2.54 -21.08
C PHE A 18 -12.55 1.69 -21.09
N ALA A 19 -11.44 2.29 -21.49
CA ALA A 19 -10.09 1.76 -21.25
C ALA A 19 -9.13 2.95 -21.12
N GLN A 20 -9.29 3.73 -20.04
CA GLN A 20 -8.16 4.50 -19.53
C GLN A 20 -7.23 3.50 -18.83
N ASN A 21 -6.39 2.84 -19.61
CA ASN A 21 -5.17 2.24 -19.11
C ASN A 21 -4.11 3.34 -19.11
N GLU A 22 -4.09 4.12 -18.03
CA GLU A 22 -3.06 5.14 -17.81
C GLU A 22 -1.83 4.40 -17.29
N ASN A 23 -0.75 4.46 -18.06
CA ASN A 23 0.58 4.06 -17.60
C ASN A 23 0.97 5.01 -16.46
N GLU A 24 0.58 4.67 -15.23
CA GLU A 24 0.87 5.44 -14.04
C GLU A 24 2.40 5.55 -13.90
N GLU A 25 2.92 6.77 -13.96
CA GLU A 25 4.35 7.03 -13.85
C GLU A 25 4.86 6.51 -12.50
N ILE A 26 5.83 5.59 -12.52
CA ILE A 26 6.40 5.04 -11.29
C ILE A 26 7.22 6.14 -10.60
N ILE A 27 6.70 6.66 -9.49
CA ILE A 27 7.37 7.67 -8.68
C ILE A 27 8.36 6.96 -7.76
N ARG A 28 9.62 7.37 -7.86
CA ARG A 28 10.74 6.83 -7.09
C ARG A 28 11.61 7.96 -6.57
N LEU A 29 11.40 8.33 -5.31
CA LEU A 29 12.04 9.49 -4.70
C LEU A 29 13.21 9.14 -3.76
N SER A 30 13.55 7.86 -3.63
CA SER A 30 14.67 7.39 -2.82
C SER A 30 15.51 6.38 -3.59
N GLU A 31 16.82 6.49 -3.42
CA GLU A 31 17.78 5.49 -3.87
C GLU A 31 17.88 4.36 -2.85
N PRO A 32 18.02 3.09 -3.28
CA PRO A 32 18.26 2.00 -2.36
C PRO A 32 19.67 2.08 -1.76
N VAL A 33 19.81 1.76 -0.48
CA VAL A 33 21.12 1.69 0.19
C VAL A 33 21.89 0.41 -0.12
N ALA A 34 21.19 -0.62 -0.59
CA ALA A 34 21.76 -1.86 -1.12
C ALA A 34 20.82 -2.45 -2.17
N ALA A 35 21.37 -3.15 -3.17
CA ALA A 35 20.59 -3.81 -4.20
C ALA A 35 21.29 -5.09 -4.67
N THR A 36 20.48 -6.06 -5.09
CA THR A 36 20.91 -7.28 -5.79
C THR A 36 20.17 -7.38 -7.12
N ASP A 37 20.31 -8.51 -7.82
CA ASP A 37 19.52 -8.78 -9.03
C ASP A 37 18.03 -8.98 -8.73
N THR A 38 17.65 -9.32 -7.49
CA THR A 38 16.29 -9.72 -7.14
C THR A 38 15.59 -8.77 -6.17
N TYR A 39 16.32 -7.94 -5.43
CA TYR A 39 15.73 -7.02 -4.45
C TYR A 39 16.55 -5.75 -4.25
N GLU A 40 15.93 -4.79 -3.57
CA GLU A 40 16.48 -3.50 -3.18
C GLU A 40 16.14 -3.24 -1.71
N ILE A 41 17.04 -2.57 -0.98
CA ILE A 41 16.84 -2.18 0.42
C ILE A 41 16.77 -0.67 0.50
N PHE A 42 15.71 -0.14 1.10
CA PHE A 42 15.49 1.28 1.35
C PHE A 42 15.55 1.56 2.85
N GLY A 43 16.02 2.75 3.24
CA GLY A 43 16.24 3.12 4.63
C GLY A 43 17.62 2.68 5.13
N ALA A 44 17.70 2.12 6.33
CA ALA A 44 18.94 1.56 6.87
C ALA A 44 19.26 0.20 6.25
N ASN A 45 20.54 -0.12 6.06
CA ASN A 45 20.97 -1.47 5.64
C ASN A 45 21.00 -2.42 6.85
N GLU A 46 19.83 -2.72 7.38
CA GLU A 46 19.64 -3.56 8.56
C GLU A 46 18.44 -4.49 8.37
N GLY A 47 18.53 -5.68 8.97
CA GLY A 47 17.45 -6.66 8.99
C GLY A 47 17.97 -8.09 9.06
N ASN A 48 17.51 -8.83 10.07
CA ASN A 48 17.69 -10.28 10.11
C ASN A 48 16.51 -10.95 9.38
N TRP A 49 16.52 -10.85 8.06
CA TRP A 49 15.38 -11.20 7.19
C TRP A 49 14.89 -12.65 7.32
N GLU A 50 15.73 -13.55 7.82
CA GLU A 50 15.39 -14.96 8.08
C GLU A 50 14.53 -15.15 9.34
N GLN A 51 14.46 -14.13 10.20
CA GLN A 51 13.64 -14.12 11.43
C GLN A 51 12.37 -13.29 11.27
N ALA A 52 11.96 -13.02 10.04
CA ALA A 52 10.76 -12.24 9.77
C ALA A 52 9.50 -13.01 10.24
N GLU A 53 8.71 -12.37 11.09
CA GLU A 53 7.40 -12.85 11.49
C GLU A 53 6.32 -12.43 10.48
N THR A 54 5.14 -13.04 10.55
CA THR A 54 3.97 -12.60 9.76
C THR A 54 3.22 -11.48 10.46
N LEU A 55 2.47 -10.68 9.69
CA LEU A 55 1.64 -9.62 10.26
C LEU A 55 0.53 -10.22 11.15
N ASN A 56 -0.06 -11.34 10.72
CA ASN A 56 -1.05 -12.05 11.53
C ASN A 56 -0.49 -12.49 12.89
N THR A 57 0.72 -13.09 12.95
CA THR A 57 1.36 -13.47 14.22
C THR A 57 1.52 -12.26 15.14
N ILE A 58 2.03 -11.15 14.62
CA ILE A 58 2.29 -9.95 15.41
C ILE A 58 0.99 -9.35 15.95
N ILE A 59 -0.07 -9.31 15.14
CA ILE A 59 -1.37 -8.75 15.56
C ILE A 59 -2.09 -9.64 16.57
N GLN A 60 -2.04 -10.96 16.42
CA GLN A 60 -2.64 -11.89 17.38
C GLN A 60 -1.99 -11.81 18.77
N SER A 61 -0.72 -11.42 18.83
CA SER A 61 0.05 -11.18 20.06
C SER A 61 0.40 -9.70 20.23
N SER A 62 -0.49 -8.77 19.84
CA SER A 62 -0.14 -7.34 19.73
C SER A 62 0.40 -6.72 21.02
N ASP A 63 -0.06 -7.18 22.18
CA ASP A 63 0.39 -6.67 23.49
C ASP A 63 1.86 -7.05 23.77
N ASP A 64 2.33 -8.18 23.23
CA ASP A 64 3.70 -8.62 23.36
C ASP A 64 4.65 -7.88 22.42
N TYR A 65 4.14 -7.32 21.32
CA TYR A 65 4.93 -6.62 20.30
C TYR A 65 4.84 -5.10 20.37
N SER A 66 3.81 -4.53 21.00
CA SER A 66 3.60 -3.08 21.07
C SER A 66 4.80 -2.36 21.69
N GLY A 67 5.30 -1.33 20.99
CA GLY A 67 6.50 -0.58 21.34
C GLY A 67 7.83 -1.28 21.07
N LYS A 68 7.82 -2.48 20.47
CA LYS A 68 9.04 -3.24 20.15
C LYS A 68 9.41 -3.11 18.68
N THR A 69 10.71 -3.25 18.41
CA THR A 69 11.22 -3.42 17.04
C THR A 69 10.99 -4.85 16.59
N ILE A 70 10.44 -5.02 15.39
CA ILE A 70 10.12 -6.29 14.76
C ILE A 70 10.81 -6.41 13.40
N VAL A 71 10.99 -7.65 12.95
CA VAL A 71 11.24 -7.96 11.54
C VAL A 71 9.97 -8.61 11.00
N LEU A 72 9.38 -8.03 9.96
CA LEU A 72 8.08 -8.44 9.41
C LEU A 72 8.22 -8.83 7.94
N GLU A 73 7.58 -9.91 7.53
CA GLU A 73 7.26 -10.21 6.12
C GLU A 73 5.77 -9.97 5.88
N THR A 74 5.42 -9.24 4.82
CA THR A 74 4.04 -8.87 4.51
C THR A 74 3.85 -8.58 3.01
N GLU A 75 2.61 -8.63 2.52
CA GLU A 75 2.27 -8.10 1.21
C GLU A 75 1.95 -6.61 1.31
N VAL A 76 2.39 -5.83 0.33
CA VAL A 76 2.02 -4.43 0.20
C VAL A 76 0.60 -4.35 -0.39
N GLY A 77 -0.37 -3.98 0.43
CA GLY A 77 -1.77 -3.84 0.03
C GLY A 77 -2.06 -2.58 -0.78
N LYS A 78 -1.61 -1.42 -0.30
CA LYS A 78 -1.75 -0.13 -1.00
C LYS A 78 -0.54 0.75 -0.73
N VAL A 79 -0.05 1.45 -1.74
CA VAL A 79 1.04 2.44 -1.61
C VAL A 79 0.50 3.85 -1.80
N CYS A 80 1.09 4.82 -1.10
CA CYS A 80 0.83 6.23 -1.38
C CYS A 80 1.33 6.60 -2.79
N GLN A 81 0.44 6.69 -3.78
CA GLN A 81 0.79 6.98 -5.17
C GLN A 81 1.40 8.38 -5.39
N LYS A 82 1.28 9.30 -4.42
CA LYS A 82 1.86 10.65 -4.55
C LYS A 82 3.39 10.65 -4.46
N LYS A 83 3.97 9.81 -3.58
CA LYS A 83 5.40 9.87 -3.22
C LYS A 83 5.99 8.53 -2.75
N GLY A 84 5.16 7.51 -2.52
CA GLY A 84 5.58 6.27 -1.88
C GLY A 84 5.90 6.45 -0.40
N CYS A 85 5.28 7.42 0.29
CA CYS A 85 5.66 7.81 1.67
C CYS A 85 5.01 7.01 2.79
N PHE A 86 4.08 6.12 2.46
CA PHE A 86 3.56 5.08 3.33
C PHE A 86 3.04 3.93 2.47
N PHE A 87 2.84 2.78 3.08
CA PHE A 87 2.03 1.71 2.50
C PHE A 87 1.22 0.98 3.57
N ILE A 88 0.22 0.21 3.14
CA ILE A 88 -0.56 -0.69 4.00
C ILE A 88 0.04 -2.09 3.90
N ALA A 89 0.60 -2.60 4.99
CA ALA A 89 0.94 -4.00 5.14
C ALA A 89 -0.36 -4.81 5.26
N LYS A 90 -0.45 -5.95 4.58
CA LYS A 90 -1.62 -6.84 4.67
C LYS A 90 -1.24 -8.31 4.87
N ASP A 91 -2.10 -9.02 5.57
CA ASP A 91 -2.07 -10.47 5.73
C ASP A 91 -3.51 -10.96 6.02
N GLY A 92 -4.18 -11.47 4.98
CA GLY A 92 -5.62 -11.74 5.04
C GLY A 92 -6.42 -10.46 5.34
N GLU A 93 -7.25 -10.51 6.39
CA GLU A 93 -8.04 -9.37 6.87
C GLU A 93 -7.24 -8.40 7.76
N HIS A 94 -6.02 -8.79 8.16
CA HIS A 94 -5.19 -7.97 9.03
C HIS A 94 -4.41 -6.95 8.23
N THR A 95 -4.44 -5.70 8.69
CA THR A 95 -3.71 -4.59 8.06
C THR A 95 -2.95 -3.78 9.10
N ALA A 96 -1.83 -3.19 8.68
CA ALA A 96 -1.09 -2.20 9.45
C ALA A 96 -0.57 -1.08 8.55
N ARG A 97 -0.62 0.16 9.02
CA ARG A 97 -0.05 1.29 8.31
C ARG A 97 1.46 1.33 8.55
N VAL A 98 2.23 1.29 7.47
CA VAL A 98 3.68 1.41 7.50
C VAL A 98 4.09 2.80 7.05
N THR A 99 4.81 3.52 7.92
CA THR A 99 5.46 4.80 7.63
C THR A 99 6.97 4.66 7.83
N PHE A 100 7.73 5.64 7.35
CA PHE A 100 9.19 5.57 7.39
C PHE A 100 9.75 6.55 8.42
N LYS A 101 10.69 6.05 9.24
CA LYS A 101 11.27 6.81 10.35
C LYS A 101 11.82 8.14 9.86
N ASP A 102 11.45 9.21 10.58
CA ASP A 102 11.86 10.59 10.31
C ASP A 102 11.56 11.07 8.88
N TYR A 103 10.63 10.41 8.17
CA TYR A 103 10.32 10.68 6.77
C TYR A 103 11.57 10.63 5.86
N SER A 104 12.55 9.78 6.24
CA SER A 104 13.91 9.79 5.68
C SER A 104 14.07 9.04 4.36
N PHE A 105 13.11 8.20 4.00
CA PHE A 105 13.10 7.45 2.74
C PHE A 105 11.67 7.11 2.32
N PHE A 106 11.52 6.70 1.06
CA PHE A 106 10.26 6.28 0.45
C PHE A 106 10.47 4.99 -0.35
N VAL A 107 9.42 4.18 -0.49
CA VAL A 107 9.44 3.02 -1.38
C VAL A 107 8.92 3.41 -2.77
N PRO A 108 9.31 2.72 -3.86
CA PRO A 108 8.73 2.95 -5.18
C PRO A 108 7.21 2.80 -5.18
N THR A 109 6.49 3.64 -5.93
CA THR A 109 5.01 3.58 -5.96
C THR A 109 4.46 2.32 -6.62
N ASP A 110 5.26 1.63 -7.42
CA ASP A 110 4.97 0.30 -7.99
C ASP A 110 5.17 -0.86 -7.00
N SER A 111 5.31 -0.58 -5.70
CA SER A 111 5.52 -1.63 -4.69
C SER A 111 4.25 -2.40 -4.33
N GLU A 112 3.08 -1.93 -4.78
CA GLU A 112 1.80 -2.59 -4.52
C GLU A 112 1.78 -4.05 -5.02
N GLY A 113 1.23 -4.96 -4.21
CA GLY A 113 1.20 -6.40 -4.47
C GLY A 113 2.53 -7.13 -4.24
N LYS A 114 3.65 -6.43 -3.98
CA LYS A 114 4.93 -7.09 -3.69
C LYS A 114 4.93 -7.66 -2.27
N LYS A 115 5.58 -8.82 -2.09
CA LYS A 115 5.94 -9.34 -0.77
C LYS A 115 7.23 -8.68 -0.31
N VAL A 116 7.17 -7.88 0.75
CA VAL A 116 8.30 -7.13 1.28
C VAL A 116 8.68 -7.65 2.66
N LYS A 117 9.93 -7.38 3.06
CA LYS A 117 10.36 -7.52 4.45
C LYS A 117 10.73 -6.16 5.00
N LEU A 118 10.49 -5.92 6.28
CA LEU A 118 10.84 -4.65 6.92
C LEU A 118 11.35 -4.84 8.35
N VAL A 119 12.14 -3.88 8.80
CA VAL A 119 12.46 -3.65 10.21
C VAL A 119 11.73 -2.40 10.64
N GLY A 120 11.04 -2.45 11.77
CA GLY A 120 10.33 -1.29 12.27
C GLY A 120 9.79 -1.45 13.68
N MET A 121 9.42 -0.33 14.30
CA MET A 121 8.75 -0.32 15.60
C MET A 121 7.24 -0.51 15.39
N PHE A 122 6.67 -1.55 16.00
CA PHE A 122 5.24 -1.83 15.97
C PHE A 122 4.54 -1.10 17.12
N GLU A 123 3.40 -0.47 16.82
CA GLU A 123 2.60 0.29 17.77
C GLU A 123 1.12 -0.04 17.57
N VAL A 124 0.39 -0.13 18.68
CA VAL A 124 -1.07 -0.14 18.67
C VAL A 124 -1.56 1.24 19.08
N LYS A 125 -2.31 1.90 18.20
CA LYS A 125 -2.86 3.23 18.44
C LYS A 125 -4.38 3.18 18.45
N GLU A 126 -4.98 4.09 19.20
CA GLU A 126 -6.39 4.42 19.05
C GLU A 126 -6.47 5.71 18.23
N LEU A 127 -7.10 5.62 17.06
CA LEU A 127 -7.41 6.79 16.25
C LEU A 127 -8.75 7.36 16.68
N SER A 128 -8.85 8.68 16.76
CA SER A 128 -10.17 9.31 16.81
C SER A 128 -10.93 9.03 15.52
N GLU A 129 -12.27 9.10 15.56
CA GLU A 129 -13.11 8.93 14.38
C GLU A 129 -12.71 9.89 13.25
N GLU A 130 -12.37 11.13 13.58
CA GLU A 130 -11.89 12.13 12.60
C GLU A 130 -10.59 11.70 11.91
N GLN A 131 -9.61 11.19 12.67
CA GLN A 131 -8.36 10.70 12.11
C GLN A 131 -8.56 9.47 11.23
N ALA A 132 -9.41 8.54 11.69
CA ALA A 132 -9.71 7.33 10.94
C ALA A 132 -10.43 7.65 9.62
N LYS A 133 -11.34 8.63 9.61
CA LYS A 133 -11.98 9.14 8.38
C LYS A 133 -10.98 9.74 7.40
N HIS A 134 -10.08 10.61 7.90
CA HIS A 134 -9.05 11.21 7.04
C HIS A 134 -8.14 10.14 6.42
N PHE A 135 -7.77 9.10 7.17
CA PHE A 135 -6.93 8.02 6.63
C PHE A 135 -7.67 7.17 5.60
N ALA A 136 -8.98 6.95 5.77
CA ALA A 136 -9.81 6.29 4.76
C ALA A 136 -9.82 7.09 3.45
N GLU A 137 -9.97 8.42 3.50
CA GLU A 137 -9.91 9.29 2.32
C GLU A 137 -8.55 9.22 1.61
N ASP A 138 -7.44 9.32 2.35
CA ASP A 138 -6.08 9.19 1.82
C ASP A 138 -5.85 7.80 1.16
N ALA A 139 -6.50 6.77 1.71
CA ALA A 139 -6.51 5.43 1.15
C ALA A 139 -7.55 5.24 0.02
N GLY A 140 -8.25 6.29 -0.41
CA GLY A 140 -9.26 6.25 -1.47
C GLY A 140 -10.50 5.42 -1.12
N GLN A 141 -10.81 5.28 0.17
CA GLN A 141 -11.98 4.59 0.71
C GLN A 141 -13.07 5.61 1.09
N ASN A 142 -14.30 5.16 1.35
CA ASN A 142 -15.39 6.04 1.79
C ASN A 142 -15.28 6.31 3.30
N PRO A 143 -15.02 7.56 3.75
CA PRO A 143 -14.90 7.88 5.18
C PRO A 143 -16.21 7.69 5.97
N ASP A 144 -17.37 7.78 5.32
CA ASP A 144 -18.67 7.66 6.00
C ASP A 144 -18.94 6.26 6.57
N THR A 145 -18.14 5.25 6.18
CA THR A 145 -18.23 3.89 6.74
C THR A 145 -17.43 3.71 8.03
N VAL A 146 -16.73 4.75 8.49
CA VAL A 146 -15.92 4.73 9.71
C VAL A 146 -16.70 5.38 10.85
N GLU A 147 -16.95 4.60 11.91
CA GLU A 147 -17.67 5.05 13.11
C GLU A 147 -16.84 4.81 14.39
N GLY A 148 -16.78 5.82 15.27
CA GLY A 148 -16.11 5.73 16.55
C GLY A 148 -14.58 5.64 16.47
N PRO A 149 -13.91 5.52 17.64
CA PRO A 149 -12.47 5.30 17.69
C PRO A 149 -12.09 3.95 17.06
N VAL A 150 -11.06 3.96 16.23
CA VAL A 150 -10.59 2.76 15.53
C VAL A 150 -9.21 2.39 16.04
N LYS A 151 -9.02 1.11 16.36
CA LYS A 151 -7.69 0.58 16.64
C LYS A 151 -6.88 0.52 15.35
N GLU A 152 -5.74 1.20 15.34
CA GLU A 152 -4.77 1.15 14.24
C GLU A 152 -3.53 0.38 14.68
N TYR A 153 -3.11 -0.56 13.83
CA TYR A 153 -1.77 -1.12 13.89
C TYR A 153 -0.84 -0.27 13.03
N SER A 154 0.20 0.30 13.64
CA SER A 154 1.14 1.21 13.01
C SER A 154 2.54 0.62 13.08
N ILE A 155 3.32 0.77 12.01
CA ILE A 155 4.73 0.41 11.98
C ILE A 155 5.53 1.60 11.49
N ILE A 156 6.53 2.01 12.27
CA ILE A 156 7.52 3.00 11.88
C ILE A 156 8.76 2.23 11.42
N ALA A 157 8.87 2.04 10.10
CA ALA A 157 9.93 1.27 9.49
C ALA A 157 11.24 2.07 9.41
N THR A 158 12.35 1.41 9.72
CA THR A 158 13.72 1.91 9.54
C THR A 158 14.37 1.32 8.29
N SER A 159 13.91 0.16 7.84
CA SER A 159 14.45 -0.55 6.68
C SER A 159 13.33 -1.33 5.98
N VAL A 160 13.34 -1.33 4.65
CA VAL A 160 12.41 -2.13 3.83
C VAL A 160 13.17 -2.79 2.68
N LEU A 161 13.10 -4.11 2.61
CA LEU A 161 13.53 -4.92 1.48
C LEU A 161 12.36 -5.10 0.52
N VAL A 162 12.51 -4.57 -0.70
CA VAL A 162 11.52 -4.61 -1.76
C VAL A 162 12.04 -5.47 -2.92
N PRO A 163 11.33 -6.51 -3.36
CA PRO A 163 11.69 -7.25 -4.58
C PRO A 163 11.68 -6.33 -5.80
N LYS A 164 12.63 -6.54 -6.71
CA LYS A 164 12.62 -5.85 -8.01
C LYS A 164 11.43 -6.32 -8.84
N SER A 165 10.77 -5.38 -9.52
CA SER A 165 9.81 -5.70 -10.58
C SER A 165 10.53 -6.52 -11.67
N LYS A 166 9.89 -7.58 -12.16
CA LYS A 166 10.42 -8.39 -13.27
C LYS A 166 10.37 -7.63 -14.60
#